data_AF-A0A352FWB3-F1
#
_entry.id   AF-A0A352FWB3-F1
#
_cell.length_a   1.000
_cell.length_b   1.000
_cell.length_c   1.000
_cell.angle_alpha   90.00
_cell.angle_beta   90.00
_cell.angle_gamma   90.00
#
_symmetry.space_group_name_H-M   'P 1'
#
loop_
_entity.id
_entity.type
_entity.pdbx_description
1 polymer ?
#
loop_
_entity_poly.entity_id
_entity_poly.type
_entity_poly.pdbx_seq_one_letter_code
_entity_poly.pdbx_strand_id
1 'polypeptide(L)'
;MTALHAFDIEQAMNQLGFLRLGAFRIFVLAITTLLISATSSVFGSPCDALKAKPDVWVGGQVNALVLAAHAWYERDSAERAYGVVIDRIASTVRKCALADDKNFRDRYPQFLDLVTTLALARRPDHELGFTVTDETYFAETRQYVEIPAFLLTPAFLRAVSRYETLPQAKAMLRQLNATRSSADQLIFFSYESRHLGTPDNPDSFRRLLIVVPGNADQRTPEKWVQFGITDPGARAHVRNISVVSAVPGPDSTTNVYFKDYFRTYGRTGAITIKGRWELGEGDDNCASCHKSGILPIFPVAGSVIRDELPLVEKVNERFLNYARPRFDKYLDTTKLGPGLGSNVLQISSNQSVQCSECHHPNKLGSLNWPMDRTIISSYIKGGQMPYGFRLTSIERARLYRRLVQDYFAIDEAKPGILKSWLLGKSRTPESP
;
A
#
# COMPACT_ATOMS: atom_id res chain seq x y z
N MET A 1 4.77 -17.58 92.42
CA MET A 1 5.22 -18.88 92.96
C MET A 1 5.38 -19.83 91.79
N THR A 2 6.52 -20.55 91.73
CA THR A 2 6.81 -21.77 90.94
C THR A 2 6.60 -21.72 89.41
N ALA A 3 7.59 -21.61 88.52
CA ALA A 3 8.86 -22.33 88.30
C ALA A 3 8.74 -23.72 87.63
N LEU A 4 9.47 -23.82 86.50
CA LEU A 4 10.34 -24.93 86.05
C LEU A 4 9.83 -26.06 85.12
N HIS A 5 10.74 -26.36 84.18
CA HIS A 5 10.97 -27.56 83.36
C HIS A 5 10.33 -27.66 81.96
N ALA A 6 11.10 -27.26 80.94
CA ALA A 6 11.20 -27.95 79.65
C ALA A 6 12.43 -27.44 78.87
N PHE A 7 13.62 -27.92 79.23
CA PHE A 7 14.82 -27.88 78.40
C PHE A 7 15.40 -29.30 78.43
N ASP A 8 15.92 -29.80 77.31
CA ASP A 8 16.58 -31.10 77.10
C ASP A 8 15.82 -32.20 76.34
N ILE A 9 15.21 -31.90 75.17
CA ILE A 9 15.03 -32.92 74.10
C ILE A 9 15.15 -32.30 72.68
N GLU A 10 16.05 -31.34 72.45
CA GLU A 10 16.18 -30.72 71.10
C GLU A 10 17.59 -30.80 70.48
N GLN A 11 18.60 -31.26 71.22
CA GLN A 11 19.99 -31.22 70.74
C GLN A 11 20.54 -32.51 70.13
N ALA A 12 19.82 -33.65 70.23
CA ALA A 12 20.33 -34.94 69.74
C ALA A 12 19.87 -35.33 68.31
N MET A 13 18.92 -34.60 67.69
CA MET A 13 18.38 -34.97 66.38
C MET A 13 18.97 -34.21 65.18
N ASN A 14 19.87 -33.25 65.39
CA ASN A 14 20.41 -32.42 64.30
C ASN A 14 21.74 -32.89 63.68
N GLN A 15 22.38 -33.95 64.20
CA GLN A 15 23.71 -34.39 63.72
C GLN A 15 23.69 -35.57 62.73
N LEU A 16 22.57 -36.30 62.58
CA LEU A 16 22.46 -37.42 61.64
C LEU A 16 21.86 -37.04 60.27
N GLY A 17 21.34 -35.81 60.10
CA GLY A 17 20.76 -35.33 58.84
C GLY A 17 21.76 -34.74 57.83
N PHE A 18 22.94 -34.32 58.27
CA PHE A 18 23.86 -33.55 57.43
C PHE A 18 24.72 -34.39 56.47
N LEU A 19 24.96 -35.67 56.77
CA LEU A 19 25.77 -36.54 55.90
C LEU A 19 24.97 -37.21 54.76
N ARG A 20 23.63 -37.26 54.84
CA ARG A 20 22.78 -37.81 53.76
C ARG A 20 22.31 -36.77 52.73
N LEU A 21 22.31 -35.48 53.06
CA LEU A 21 21.95 -34.41 52.11
C LEU A 21 23.08 -34.04 51.13
N GLY A 22 24.36 -34.22 51.52
CA GLY A 22 25.51 -33.89 50.67
C GLY A 22 25.65 -34.81 49.45
N ALA A 23 25.52 -36.13 49.67
CA ALA A 23 25.63 -37.12 48.59
C ALA A 23 24.44 -37.07 47.61
N PHE A 24 23.23 -36.78 48.10
CA PHE A 24 22.05 -36.67 47.24
C PHE A 24 22.09 -35.41 46.35
N ARG A 25 22.63 -34.28 46.85
CA ARG A 25 22.79 -33.05 46.05
C ARG A 25 23.83 -33.21 44.94
N ILE A 26 24.93 -33.92 45.18
CA ILE A 26 25.95 -34.19 44.15
C ILE A 26 25.43 -35.17 43.10
N PHE A 27 24.66 -36.20 43.50
CA PHE A 27 24.08 -37.16 42.57
C PHE A 27 22.96 -36.54 41.70
N VAL A 28 22.13 -35.66 42.27
CA VAL A 28 21.11 -34.91 41.52
C VAL A 28 21.75 -33.88 40.58
N LEU A 29 22.83 -33.19 40.99
CA LEU A 29 23.58 -32.32 40.09
C LEU A 29 24.25 -33.11 38.96
N ALA A 30 24.88 -34.25 39.26
CA ALA A 30 25.51 -35.10 38.25
C ALA A 30 24.49 -35.65 37.25
N ILE A 31 23.33 -36.12 37.71
CA ILE A 31 22.22 -36.60 36.86
C ILE A 31 21.61 -35.46 36.04
N THR A 32 21.46 -34.25 36.59
CA THR A 32 20.99 -33.10 35.79
C THR A 32 22.02 -32.66 34.76
N THR A 33 23.33 -32.66 35.05
CA THR A 33 24.36 -32.43 34.01
C THR A 33 24.42 -33.54 32.97
N LEU A 34 24.22 -34.82 33.33
CA LEU A 34 24.19 -35.92 32.35
C LEU A 34 22.93 -35.87 31.48
N LEU A 35 21.78 -35.49 32.03
CA LEU A 35 20.51 -35.32 31.28
C LEU A 35 20.52 -34.07 30.38
N ILE A 36 21.23 -33.01 30.76
CA ILE A 36 21.45 -31.84 29.88
C ILE A 36 22.46 -32.19 28.77
N SER A 37 23.44 -33.06 29.05
CA SER A 37 24.43 -33.51 28.04
C SER A 37 23.85 -34.52 27.04
N ALA A 38 22.86 -35.32 27.45
CA ALA A 38 22.22 -36.34 26.60
C ALA A 38 21.06 -35.82 25.74
N THR A 39 20.59 -34.58 25.96
CA THR A 39 19.58 -33.91 25.11
C THR A 39 20.18 -32.89 24.14
N SER A 40 21.51 -32.86 24.02
CA SER A 40 22.22 -32.27 22.86
C SER A 40 22.04 -33.13 21.59
N SER A 41 20.88 -33.78 21.44
CA SER A 41 20.38 -34.25 20.17
C SER A 41 20.52 -33.10 19.19
N VAL A 42 21.15 -33.39 18.06
CA VAL A 42 21.44 -32.49 16.95
C VAL A 42 20.13 -31.85 16.44
N PHE A 43 19.61 -30.86 17.16
CA PHE A 43 18.63 -29.95 16.62
C PHE A 43 19.43 -29.05 15.71
N GLY A 44 19.51 -29.45 14.43
CA GLY A 44 19.98 -28.58 13.36
C GLY A 44 19.35 -27.20 13.54
N SER A 45 20.07 -26.14 13.18
CA SER A 45 19.58 -24.79 13.41
C SER A 45 18.17 -24.66 12.84
N PRO A 46 17.28 -23.81 13.40
CA PRO A 46 15.95 -23.60 12.83
C PRO A 46 15.96 -23.29 11.33
N CYS A 47 17.07 -22.72 10.84
CA CYS A 47 17.32 -22.49 9.41
C CYS A 47 17.62 -23.77 8.64
N ASP A 48 18.40 -24.72 9.19
CA ASP A 48 18.65 -26.02 8.55
C ASP A 48 17.36 -26.83 8.43
N ALA A 49 16.54 -26.85 9.49
CA ALA A 49 15.25 -27.53 9.47
C ALA A 49 14.29 -26.92 8.43
N LEU A 50 14.28 -25.59 8.31
CA LEU A 50 13.51 -24.87 7.29
C LEU A 50 14.02 -25.23 5.88
N LYS A 51 15.32 -25.15 5.65
CA LYS A 51 15.94 -25.44 4.35
C LYS A 51 15.79 -26.91 3.94
N ALA A 52 15.68 -27.83 4.90
CA ALA A 52 15.38 -29.24 4.64
C ALA A 52 13.93 -29.47 4.18
N LYS A 53 12.99 -28.60 4.56
CA LYS A 53 11.55 -28.71 4.21
C LYS A 53 10.96 -27.35 3.79
N PRO A 54 11.48 -26.72 2.72
CA PRO A 54 11.14 -25.34 2.39
C PRO A 54 9.68 -25.19 1.97
N ASP A 55 9.10 -26.20 1.30
CA ASP A 55 7.68 -26.17 0.89
C ASP A 55 6.72 -26.06 2.07
N VAL A 56 6.99 -26.83 3.13
CA VAL A 56 6.14 -26.85 4.33
C VAL A 56 6.16 -25.48 5.01
N TRP A 57 7.36 -24.89 5.12
CA TRP A 57 7.51 -23.58 5.72
C TRP A 57 6.88 -22.47 4.85
N VAL A 58 7.18 -22.43 3.54
CA VAL A 58 6.62 -21.44 2.62
C VAL A 58 5.10 -21.57 2.57
N GLY A 59 4.54 -22.77 2.43
CA GLY A 59 3.09 -22.99 2.43
C GLY A 59 2.42 -22.46 3.70
N GLY A 60 3.01 -22.73 4.87
CA GLY A 60 2.55 -22.18 6.15
C GLY A 60 2.61 -20.66 6.22
N GLN A 61 3.71 -20.03 5.77
CA GLN A 61 3.83 -18.57 5.76
C GLN A 61 2.90 -17.90 4.74
N VAL A 62 2.70 -18.50 3.57
CA VAL A 62 1.75 -18.02 2.56
C VAL A 62 0.33 -18.06 3.11
N ASN A 63 -0.10 -19.16 3.75
CA ASN A 63 -1.42 -19.24 4.37
C ASN A 63 -1.60 -18.16 5.45
N ALA A 64 -0.59 -17.97 6.31
CA ALA A 64 -0.64 -16.92 7.33
C ALA A 64 -0.72 -15.51 6.74
N LEU A 65 0.06 -15.23 5.69
CA LEU A 65 0.08 -13.94 5.00
C LEU A 65 -1.26 -13.64 4.32
N VAL A 66 -1.82 -14.62 3.59
CA VAL A 66 -3.10 -14.47 2.89
C VAL A 66 -4.25 -14.27 3.89
N LEU A 67 -4.29 -15.04 4.98
CA LEU A 67 -5.29 -14.88 6.04
C LEU A 67 -5.21 -13.50 6.72
N ALA A 68 -4.01 -13.06 7.07
CA ALA A 68 -3.82 -11.76 7.72
C ALA A 68 -4.17 -10.61 6.76
N ALA A 69 -3.84 -10.74 5.48
CA ALA A 69 -4.20 -9.77 4.46
C ALA A 69 -5.73 -9.71 4.25
N HIS A 70 -6.42 -10.85 4.24
CA HIS A 70 -7.88 -10.90 4.16
C HIS A 70 -8.53 -10.28 5.40
N ALA A 71 -7.97 -10.52 6.59
CA ALA A 71 -8.45 -9.89 7.81
C ALA A 71 -8.30 -8.36 7.76
N TRP A 72 -7.17 -7.84 7.27
CA TRP A 72 -6.96 -6.40 7.09
C TRP A 72 -7.94 -5.81 6.06
N TYR A 73 -8.14 -6.50 4.93
CA TYR A 73 -9.13 -6.11 3.94
C TYR A 73 -10.54 -5.94 4.51
N GLU A 74 -10.97 -6.86 5.36
CA GLU A 74 -12.30 -6.81 5.97
C GLU A 74 -12.41 -5.73 7.06
N ARG A 75 -11.30 -5.41 7.74
CA ARG A 75 -11.26 -4.43 8.84
C ARG A 75 -9.89 -3.78 9.01
N ASP A 76 -9.89 -2.45 9.03
CA ASP A 76 -8.68 -1.62 9.21
C ASP A 76 -7.92 -1.96 10.51
N SER A 77 -8.63 -2.35 11.57
CA SER A 77 -8.03 -2.74 12.86
C SER A 77 -7.11 -3.98 12.80
N ALA A 78 -7.14 -4.76 11.71
CA ALA A 78 -6.25 -5.89 11.50
C ALA A 78 -4.94 -5.54 10.78
N GLU A 79 -4.72 -4.29 10.37
CA GLU A 79 -3.48 -3.82 9.73
C GLU A 79 -2.24 -4.18 10.56
N ARG A 80 -2.27 -3.93 11.87
CA ARG A 80 -1.16 -4.25 12.77
C ARG A 80 -0.83 -5.74 12.77
N ALA A 81 -1.84 -6.61 12.76
CA ALA A 81 -1.63 -8.06 12.75
C ALA A 81 -1.00 -8.52 11.42
N TYR A 82 -1.43 -7.92 10.30
CA TYR A 82 -0.80 -8.15 9.00
C TYR A 82 0.67 -7.72 8.97
N GLY A 83 0.98 -6.54 9.51
CA GLY A 83 2.36 -6.06 9.66
C GLY A 83 3.24 -7.02 10.47
N VAL A 84 2.74 -7.54 11.60
CA VAL A 84 3.46 -8.53 12.42
C VAL A 84 3.78 -9.81 11.64
N VAL A 85 2.87 -10.27 10.78
CA VAL A 85 3.13 -11.45 9.93
C VAL A 85 4.25 -11.16 8.92
N ILE A 86 4.22 -10.01 8.24
CA ILE A 86 5.29 -9.60 7.32
C ILE A 86 6.64 -9.52 8.05
N ASP A 87 6.69 -8.82 9.18
CA ASP A 87 7.93 -8.60 9.93
C ASP A 87 8.55 -9.92 10.39
N ARG A 88 7.72 -10.86 10.87
CA ARG A 88 8.15 -12.21 11.26
C ARG A 88 8.74 -12.99 10.08
N ILE A 89 8.07 -12.97 8.93
CA ILE A 89 8.54 -13.69 7.74
C ILE A 89 9.85 -13.06 7.24
N ALA A 90 9.89 -11.73 7.10
CA ALA A 90 11.06 -10.99 6.64
C ALA A 90 12.28 -11.19 7.56
N SER A 91 12.05 -11.20 8.88
CA SER A 91 13.09 -11.51 9.88
C SER A 91 13.65 -12.93 9.67
N THR A 92 12.80 -13.91 9.38
CA THR A 92 13.22 -15.29 9.11
C THR A 92 14.01 -15.40 7.80
N VAL A 93 13.52 -14.76 6.73
CA VAL A 93 14.20 -14.68 5.42
C VAL A 93 15.62 -14.12 5.59
N ARG A 94 15.77 -13.05 6.37
CA ARG A 94 17.07 -12.43 6.66
C ARG A 94 17.95 -13.33 7.53
N LYS A 95 17.43 -13.80 8.67
CA LYS A 95 18.18 -14.62 9.64
C LYS A 95 18.74 -15.91 9.02
N CYS A 96 17.97 -16.52 8.12
CA CYS A 96 18.37 -17.76 7.46
C CYS A 96 18.99 -17.56 6.07
N ALA A 97 19.28 -16.30 5.69
CA ALA A 97 19.81 -15.92 4.38
C ALA A 97 19.06 -16.58 3.20
N LEU A 98 17.72 -16.70 3.31
CA LEU A 98 16.90 -17.38 2.30
C LEU A 98 16.85 -16.61 0.99
N ALA A 99 17.01 -15.29 1.04
CA ALA A 99 17.13 -14.48 -0.15
C ALA A 99 18.44 -14.79 -0.89
N ASP A 100 19.54 -15.07 -0.20
CA ASP A 100 20.86 -15.31 -0.81
C ASP A 100 21.05 -16.77 -1.25
N ASP A 101 20.18 -17.67 -0.76
CA ASP A 101 20.12 -19.07 -1.18
C ASP A 101 19.50 -19.18 -2.58
N LYS A 102 20.35 -19.45 -3.58
CA LYS A 102 19.93 -19.54 -4.99
C LYS A 102 18.80 -20.55 -5.20
N ASN A 103 18.89 -21.73 -4.59
CA ASN A 103 17.89 -22.78 -4.75
C ASN A 103 16.54 -22.34 -4.18
N PHE A 104 16.56 -21.67 -3.02
CA PHE A 104 15.34 -21.14 -2.42
C PHE A 104 14.75 -19.99 -3.26
N ARG A 105 15.60 -19.06 -3.73
CA ARG A 105 15.19 -17.91 -4.55
C ARG A 105 14.58 -18.33 -5.88
N ASP A 106 15.22 -19.27 -6.58
CA ASP A 106 14.72 -19.78 -7.86
C ASP A 106 13.37 -20.50 -7.70
N ARG A 107 13.14 -21.11 -6.53
CA ARG A 107 11.93 -21.87 -6.24
C ARG A 107 10.74 -21.01 -5.81
N TYR A 108 10.97 -19.93 -5.05
CA TYR A 108 9.89 -19.06 -4.54
C TYR A 108 10.16 -17.57 -4.79
N PRO A 109 10.42 -17.14 -6.04
CA PRO A 109 10.80 -15.75 -6.31
C PRO A 109 9.69 -14.78 -5.94
N GLN A 110 8.42 -15.08 -6.26
CA GLN A 110 7.28 -14.20 -5.97
C GLN A 110 7.06 -13.99 -4.47
N PHE A 111 7.21 -15.05 -3.67
CA PHE A 111 7.10 -14.98 -2.22
C PHE A 111 8.18 -14.08 -1.61
N LEU A 112 9.44 -14.27 -2.02
CA LEU A 112 10.55 -13.46 -1.55
C LEU A 112 10.42 -12.01 -1.97
N ASP A 113 10.09 -11.76 -3.24
CA ASP A 113 9.91 -10.41 -3.79
C ASP A 113 8.81 -9.66 -3.03
N LEU A 114 7.62 -10.26 -2.85
CA LEU A 114 6.53 -9.61 -2.13
C LEU A 114 6.93 -9.29 -0.69
N VAL A 115 7.43 -10.28 0.05
CA VAL A 115 7.76 -10.08 1.48
C VAL A 115 8.85 -9.03 1.63
N THR A 116 9.84 -9.02 0.75
CA THR A 116 10.94 -8.04 0.79
C THR A 116 10.42 -6.64 0.49
N THR A 117 9.59 -6.49 -0.54
CA THR A 117 9.00 -5.18 -0.89
C THR A 117 8.08 -4.67 0.22
N LEU A 118 7.21 -5.52 0.79
CA LEU A 118 6.31 -5.12 1.88
C LEU A 118 7.08 -4.79 3.17
N ALA A 119 8.14 -5.53 3.49
CA ALA A 119 8.97 -5.24 4.66
C ALA A 119 9.82 -3.97 4.48
N LEU A 120 10.14 -3.60 3.24
CA LEU A 120 10.84 -2.36 2.95
C LEU A 120 9.97 -1.14 3.24
N ALA A 121 8.71 -1.16 2.80
CA ALA A 121 7.73 -0.09 3.05
C ALA A 121 7.41 0.18 4.53
N ARG A 122 7.87 -0.70 5.43
CA ARG A 122 7.67 -0.59 6.88
C ARG A 122 8.88 0.01 7.61
N ARG A 123 9.92 0.43 6.88
CA ARG A 123 11.09 1.10 7.47
C ARG A 123 10.83 2.61 7.58
N PRO A 124 11.32 3.29 8.62
CA PRO A 124 11.04 4.72 8.86
C PRO A 124 11.49 5.69 7.75
N ASP A 125 12.36 5.27 6.85
CA ASP A 125 12.93 6.07 5.76
C ASP A 125 12.48 5.59 4.37
N HIS A 126 11.51 4.68 4.30
CA HIS A 126 10.99 4.08 3.07
C HIS A 126 9.46 4.02 3.12
N GLU A 127 8.79 5.05 3.62
CA GLU A 127 7.33 5.07 3.75
C GLU A 127 6.66 4.96 2.37
N LEU A 128 7.32 5.44 1.30
CA LEU A 128 6.88 5.26 -0.09
C LEU A 128 6.97 3.81 -0.60
N GLY A 129 7.64 2.91 0.12
CA GLY A 129 7.89 1.53 -0.29
C GLY A 129 8.84 1.38 -1.48
N PHE A 130 9.64 2.40 -1.75
CA PHE A 130 10.63 2.41 -2.83
C PHE A 130 11.93 1.73 -2.42
N THR A 131 12.79 1.43 -3.40
CA THR A 131 14.10 0.78 -3.20
C THR A 131 15.18 1.73 -2.65
N VAL A 132 14.88 3.03 -2.62
CA VAL A 132 15.71 4.10 -2.06
C VAL A 132 14.96 4.80 -0.93
N THR A 133 15.69 5.55 -0.09
CA THR A 133 15.06 6.33 0.98
C THR A 133 14.14 7.43 0.42
N ASP A 134 13.12 7.81 1.17
CA ASP A 134 12.19 8.88 0.77
C ASP A 134 12.93 10.20 0.51
N GLU A 135 13.96 10.51 1.32
CA GLU A 135 14.87 11.65 1.11
C GLU A 135 15.55 11.59 -0.27
N THR A 136 16.12 10.43 -0.61
CA THR A 136 16.82 10.22 -1.89
C THR A 136 15.83 10.36 -3.04
N TYR A 137 14.65 9.75 -2.94
CA TYR A 137 13.60 9.87 -3.93
C TYR A 137 13.21 11.34 -4.18
N PHE A 138 12.96 12.11 -3.12
CA PHE A 138 12.57 13.52 -3.27
C PHE A 138 13.71 14.40 -3.78
N ALA A 139 14.96 14.11 -3.42
CA ALA A 139 16.13 14.80 -3.95
C ALA A 139 16.27 14.55 -5.48
N GLU A 140 16.17 13.28 -5.91
CA GLU A 140 16.33 12.90 -7.32
C GLU A 140 15.14 13.34 -8.20
N THR A 141 13.92 13.40 -7.64
CA THR A 141 12.69 13.66 -8.41
C THR A 141 12.14 15.08 -8.28
N ARG A 142 12.82 15.96 -7.52
CA ARG A 142 12.39 17.33 -7.19
C ARG A 142 11.79 18.10 -8.38
N GLN A 143 12.51 18.16 -9.49
CA GLN A 143 12.07 18.90 -10.70
C GLN A 143 10.74 18.39 -11.29
N TYR A 144 10.46 17.10 -11.13
CA TYR A 144 9.23 16.49 -11.60
C TYR A 144 8.07 16.84 -10.66
N VAL A 145 8.28 16.74 -9.35
CA VAL A 145 7.19 16.82 -8.37
C VAL A 145 6.95 18.20 -7.77
N GLU A 146 7.73 19.22 -8.17
CA GLU A 146 7.51 20.61 -7.75
C GLU A 146 6.19 21.20 -8.29
N ILE A 147 5.47 21.92 -7.42
CA ILE A 147 4.27 22.67 -7.78
C ILE A 147 4.67 23.84 -8.70
N PRO A 148 4.06 24.00 -9.88
CA PRO A 148 4.31 25.13 -10.76
C PRO A 148 4.16 26.49 -10.05
N ALA A 149 5.14 27.39 -10.21
CA ALA A 149 5.21 28.65 -9.47
C ALA A 149 3.95 29.53 -9.59
N PHE A 150 3.27 29.52 -10.74
CA PHE A 150 2.04 30.28 -10.94
C PHE A 150 0.87 29.80 -10.07
N LEU A 151 0.93 28.56 -9.55
CA LEU A 151 -0.02 28.01 -8.58
C LEU A 151 0.38 28.30 -7.12
N LEU A 152 1.53 28.94 -6.88
CA LEU A 152 2.03 29.28 -5.56
C LEU A 152 1.85 30.76 -5.19
N THR A 153 1.15 31.53 -6.02
CA THR A 153 0.89 32.94 -5.71
C THR A 153 -0.03 33.07 -4.49
N PRO A 154 0.18 34.05 -3.60
CA PRO A 154 -0.67 34.23 -2.42
C PRO A 154 -2.16 34.41 -2.75
N ALA A 155 -2.46 35.07 -3.88
CA ALA A 155 -3.83 35.27 -4.34
C ALA A 155 -4.50 33.93 -4.73
N PHE A 156 -3.80 33.11 -5.51
CA PHE A 156 -4.31 31.81 -5.93
C PHE A 156 -4.48 30.86 -4.73
N LEU A 157 -3.48 30.77 -3.84
CA LEU A 157 -3.54 29.91 -2.67
C LEU A 157 -4.71 30.24 -1.74
N ARG A 158 -5.03 31.52 -1.56
CA ARG A 158 -6.24 31.94 -0.82
C ARG A 158 -7.50 31.52 -1.56
N ALA A 159 -7.57 31.77 -2.86
CA ALA A 159 -8.75 31.47 -3.68
C ALA A 159 -9.05 29.96 -3.75
N VAL A 160 -8.03 29.11 -3.84
CA VAL A 160 -8.20 27.65 -3.93
C VAL A 160 -8.42 26.96 -2.58
N SER A 161 -8.33 27.67 -1.45
CA SER A 161 -8.40 27.04 -0.13
C SER A 161 -9.80 26.63 0.33
N ARG A 162 -10.84 27.25 -0.22
CA ARG A 162 -12.24 27.08 0.23
C ARG A 162 -13.19 26.93 -0.96
N TYR A 163 -14.30 26.25 -0.72
CA TYR A 163 -15.35 26.07 -1.72
C TYR A 163 -15.90 27.42 -2.20
N GLU A 164 -16.13 28.36 -1.28
CA GLU A 164 -16.74 29.66 -1.57
C GLU A 164 -15.87 30.54 -2.48
N THR A 165 -14.55 30.37 -2.43
CA THR A 165 -13.58 31.13 -3.24
C THR A 165 -13.12 30.38 -4.48
N LEU A 166 -13.53 29.12 -4.65
CA LEU A 166 -13.13 28.28 -5.77
C LEU A 166 -13.46 28.87 -7.16
N PRO A 167 -14.59 29.58 -7.37
CA PRO A 167 -14.84 30.28 -8.64
C PRO A 167 -13.75 31.30 -8.99
N GLN A 168 -13.18 31.98 -7.99
CA GLN A 168 -12.11 32.98 -8.18
C GLN A 168 -10.80 32.30 -8.60
N ALA A 169 -10.45 31.16 -7.99
CA ALA A 169 -9.29 30.37 -8.39
C ALA A 169 -9.42 29.92 -9.85
N LYS A 170 -10.59 29.41 -10.24
CA LYS A 170 -10.86 29.01 -11.64
C LYS A 170 -10.81 30.20 -12.60
N ALA A 171 -11.29 31.38 -12.20
CA ALA A 171 -11.19 32.58 -13.03
C ALA A 171 -9.72 32.98 -13.28
N MET A 172 -8.84 32.89 -12.28
CA MET A 172 -7.39 33.11 -12.45
C MET A 172 -6.78 32.12 -13.44
N LEU A 173 -7.18 30.83 -13.39
CA LEU A 173 -6.71 29.82 -14.35
C LEU A 173 -7.23 30.07 -15.77
N ARG A 174 -8.47 30.56 -15.93
CA ARG A 174 -9.00 30.98 -17.25
C ARG A 174 -8.22 32.16 -17.82
N GLN A 175 -7.92 33.16 -16.99
CA GLN A 175 -7.11 34.31 -17.40
C GLN A 175 -5.71 33.87 -17.85
N LEU A 176 -5.11 32.93 -17.12
CA LEU A 176 -3.81 32.35 -17.48
C LEU A 176 -3.87 31.55 -18.79
N ASN A 177 -4.95 30.80 -19.03
CA ASN A 177 -5.16 30.11 -20.31
C ASN A 177 -5.37 31.05 -21.49
N ALA A 178 -5.95 32.24 -21.27
CA ALA A 178 -6.18 33.22 -22.32
C ALA A 178 -4.88 33.79 -22.92
N THR A 179 -3.76 33.72 -22.18
CA THR A 179 -2.45 34.18 -22.65
C THR A 179 -1.55 33.05 -23.15
N ARG A 180 -2.04 31.80 -23.17
CA ARG A 180 -1.27 30.61 -23.53
C ARG A 180 -1.64 30.11 -24.92
N SER A 181 -0.69 29.44 -25.57
CA SER A 181 -0.97 28.70 -26.79
C SER A 181 -1.94 27.55 -26.49
N SER A 182 -2.68 27.07 -27.49
CA SER A 182 -3.63 25.95 -27.33
C SER A 182 -2.98 24.69 -26.75
N ALA A 183 -1.72 24.41 -27.10
CA ALA A 183 -0.96 23.27 -26.59
C ALA A 183 -0.58 23.41 -25.10
N ASP A 184 -0.43 24.64 -24.61
CA ASP A 184 0.01 24.95 -23.25
C ASP A 184 -1.16 25.26 -22.29
N GLN A 185 -2.39 25.23 -22.78
CA GLN A 185 -3.58 25.50 -21.97
C GLN A 185 -3.77 24.42 -20.91
N LEU A 186 -4.02 24.88 -19.68
CA LEU A 186 -4.38 24.06 -18.54
C LEU A 186 -5.74 23.40 -18.76
N ILE A 187 -5.89 22.16 -18.28
CA ILE A 187 -7.21 21.55 -18.09
C ILE A 187 -7.49 21.56 -16.58
N PHE A 188 -8.62 22.12 -16.16
CA PHE A 188 -8.97 22.16 -14.74
C PHE A 188 -10.47 22.06 -14.51
N PHE A 189 -10.84 21.37 -13.45
CA PHE A 189 -12.22 21.23 -13.00
C PHE A 189 -12.25 20.88 -11.51
N SER A 190 -13.37 21.17 -10.84
CA SER A 190 -13.57 20.75 -9.46
C SER A 190 -14.50 19.55 -9.39
N TYR A 191 -14.25 18.66 -8.44
CA TYR A 191 -15.04 17.45 -8.28
C TYR A 191 -14.99 16.94 -6.82
N GLU A 192 -15.86 16.00 -6.48
CA GLU A 192 -15.73 15.19 -5.27
C GLU A 192 -15.15 13.82 -5.64
N SER A 193 -14.05 13.46 -4.99
CA SER A 193 -13.46 12.12 -5.04
C SER A 193 -14.42 11.09 -4.47
N ARG A 194 -14.55 9.94 -5.14
CA ARG A 194 -15.36 8.81 -4.62
C ARG A 194 -14.59 7.90 -3.66
N HIS A 195 -13.28 7.91 -3.78
CA HIS A 195 -12.44 6.80 -3.32
C HIS A 195 -11.69 7.15 -2.05
N LEU A 196 -11.05 8.32 -2.05
CA LEU A 196 -10.12 8.72 -1.01
C LEU A 196 -10.38 10.17 -0.59
N GLY A 197 -10.44 10.36 0.73
CA GLY A 197 -10.32 11.65 1.38
C GLY A 197 -8.94 12.25 1.19
N THR A 198 -8.66 13.37 1.85
CA THR A 198 -7.30 13.94 1.87
C THR A 198 -6.50 13.31 3.01
N PRO A 199 -5.18 13.15 2.88
CA PRO A 199 -4.34 12.63 3.97
C PRO A 199 -4.54 13.35 5.31
N ASP A 200 -4.80 14.67 5.29
CA ASP A 200 -5.04 15.46 6.51
C ASP A 200 -6.50 15.49 6.99
N ASN A 201 -7.43 15.05 6.14
CA ASN A 201 -8.85 14.98 6.46
C ASN A 201 -9.52 13.87 5.62
N PRO A 202 -9.74 12.67 6.19
CA PRO A 202 -10.29 11.53 5.46
C PRO A 202 -11.75 11.75 5.02
N ASP A 203 -12.46 12.71 5.63
CA ASP A 203 -13.84 13.04 5.30
C ASP A 203 -13.95 14.14 4.23
N SER A 204 -12.84 14.76 3.83
CA SER A 204 -12.87 15.77 2.77
C SER A 204 -12.57 15.18 1.40
N PHE A 205 -13.57 15.21 0.53
CA PHE A 205 -13.52 14.62 -0.81
C PHE A 205 -13.42 15.66 -1.93
N ARG A 206 -13.64 16.95 -1.66
CA ARG A 206 -13.62 17.99 -2.69
C ARG A 206 -12.21 18.29 -3.16
N ARG A 207 -12.03 18.39 -4.47
CA ARG A 207 -10.76 18.64 -5.15
C ARG A 207 -10.91 19.70 -6.23
N LEU A 208 -9.85 20.46 -6.47
CA LEU A 208 -9.59 21.11 -7.76
C LEU A 208 -8.41 20.38 -8.41
N LEU A 209 -8.66 19.73 -9.54
CA LEU A 209 -7.59 19.17 -10.37
C LEU A 209 -7.16 20.20 -11.42
N ILE A 210 -5.86 20.32 -11.61
CA ILE A 210 -5.23 21.16 -12.63
C ILE A 210 -4.18 20.31 -13.34
N VAL A 211 -4.45 19.96 -14.60
CA VAL A 211 -3.49 19.30 -15.48
C VAL A 211 -2.72 20.36 -16.24
N VAL A 212 -1.41 20.41 -15.99
CA VAL A 212 -0.44 21.27 -16.66
C VAL A 212 0.20 20.46 -17.77
N PRO A 213 -0.01 20.80 -19.04
CA PRO A 213 0.59 20.08 -20.16
C PRO A 213 2.10 20.01 -20.04
N GLY A 214 2.66 18.83 -20.35
CA GLY A 214 4.10 18.65 -20.51
C GLY A 214 4.57 19.07 -21.90
N ASN A 215 5.88 19.08 -22.09
CA ASN A 215 6.51 19.28 -23.39
C ASN A 215 7.64 18.25 -23.53
N ALA A 216 7.42 17.23 -24.37
CA ALA A 216 8.37 16.14 -24.55
C ALA A 216 9.71 16.64 -25.15
N ASP A 217 9.67 17.59 -26.08
CA ASP A 217 10.86 18.16 -26.71
C ASP A 217 11.76 18.88 -25.70
N GLN A 218 11.16 19.50 -24.68
CA GLN A 218 11.84 20.18 -23.59
C GLN A 218 12.07 19.28 -22.37
N ARG A 219 11.68 18.01 -22.42
CA ARG A 219 11.68 17.08 -21.28
C ARG A 219 10.90 17.61 -20.06
N THR A 220 9.90 18.43 -20.29
CA THR A 220 9.00 18.94 -19.26
C THR A 220 7.88 17.93 -19.03
N PRO A 221 7.73 17.37 -17.81
CA PRO A 221 6.65 16.43 -17.51
C PRO A 221 5.28 17.09 -17.65
N GLU A 222 4.27 16.29 -18.00
CA GLU A 222 2.89 16.66 -17.68
C GLU A 222 2.68 16.53 -16.17
N LYS A 223 2.04 17.52 -15.55
CA LYS A 223 1.79 17.54 -14.10
C LYS A 223 0.30 17.59 -13.79
N TRP A 224 -0.14 16.72 -12.89
CA TRP A 224 -1.48 16.67 -12.34
C TRP A 224 -1.38 17.21 -10.92
N VAL A 225 -1.82 18.46 -10.74
CA VAL A 225 -1.79 19.14 -9.44
C VAL A 225 -3.20 19.15 -8.87
N GLN A 226 -3.37 18.52 -7.72
CA GLN A 226 -4.66 18.37 -7.07
C GLN A 226 -4.66 19.10 -5.73
N PHE A 227 -5.51 20.11 -5.60
CA PHE A 227 -5.73 20.81 -4.34
C PHE A 227 -6.92 20.21 -3.60
N GLY A 228 -6.74 19.85 -2.32
CA GLY A 228 -7.85 19.60 -1.42
C GLY A 228 -8.63 20.89 -1.16
N ILE A 229 -9.97 20.84 -1.22
CA ILE A 229 -10.81 22.02 -1.02
C ILE A 229 -11.59 21.86 0.28
N THR A 230 -11.49 22.86 1.16
CA THR A 230 -12.26 22.87 2.42
C THR A 230 -13.75 22.85 2.11
N ASP A 231 -14.48 21.91 2.72
CA ASP A 231 -15.91 21.76 2.54
C ASP A 231 -16.71 22.99 3.02
N PRO A 232 -17.87 23.27 2.43
CA PRO A 232 -18.71 24.40 2.83
C PRO A 232 -18.99 24.41 4.33
N GLY A 233 -18.74 25.54 4.99
CA GLY A 233 -18.97 25.70 6.43
C GLY A 233 -17.99 24.94 7.35
N ALA A 234 -17.05 24.15 6.80
CA ALA A 234 -16.04 23.49 7.61
C ALA A 234 -15.08 24.51 8.24
N ARG A 235 -14.85 24.34 9.55
CA ARG A 235 -13.96 25.22 10.33
C ARG A 235 -12.49 24.89 10.08
N ALA A 236 -12.15 23.60 10.07
CA ALA A 236 -10.81 23.11 9.80
C ALA A 236 -10.52 23.20 8.30
N HIS A 237 -9.36 23.77 7.96
CA HIS A 237 -8.91 23.85 6.59
C HIS A 237 -8.31 22.54 6.12
N VAL A 238 -8.66 22.15 4.90
CA VAL A 238 -7.94 21.09 4.19
C VAL A 238 -6.59 21.64 3.73
N ARG A 239 -5.53 20.90 3.99
CA ARG A 239 -4.13 21.30 3.78
C ARG A 239 -3.53 20.66 2.54
N ASN A 240 -3.93 19.43 2.19
CA ASN A 240 -3.29 18.63 1.15
C ASN A 240 -3.28 19.29 -0.24
N ILE A 241 -2.14 19.12 -0.91
CA ILE A 241 -1.92 19.33 -2.33
C ILE A 241 -1.09 18.14 -2.83
N SER A 242 -1.59 17.40 -3.81
CA SER A 242 -0.85 16.30 -4.44
C SER A 242 -0.34 16.73 -5.80
N VAL A 243 0.92 16.42 -6.10
CA VAL A 243 1.49 16.54 -7.45
C VAL A 243 1.83 15.15 -7.95
N VAL A 244 1.32 14.81 -9.13
CA VAL A 244 1.72 13.61 -9.86
C VAL A 244 2.23 14.03 -11.24
N SER A 245 3.31 13.44 -11.71
CA SER A 245 3.92 13.75 -12.99
C SER A 245 4.00 12.53 -13.89
N ALA A 246 3.67 12.71 -15.16
CA ALA A 246 3.85 11.71 -16.22
C ALA A 246 5.06 12.08 -17.08
N VAL A 247 6.04 11.17 -17.15
CA VAL A 247 7.24 11.34 -17.99
C VAL A 247 7.34 10.19 -18.98
N PRO A 248 7.35 10.44 -20.29
CA PRO A 248 7.61 9.40 -21.29
C PRO A 248 8.94 8.69 -21.03
N GLY A 249 8.90 7.36 -20.96
CA GLY A 249 10.07 6.50 -20.80
C GLY A 249 10.60 5.98 -22.15
N PRO A 250 11.84 5.44 -22.19
CA PRO A 250 12.51 5.00 -23.42
C PRO A 250 11.94 3.70 -24.03
N ASP A 251 11.13 2.96 -23.28
CA ASP A 251 10.69 1.58 -23.58
C ASP A 251 9.17 1.45 -23.69
N SER A 252 8.50 2.46 -24.25
CA SER A 252 7.03 2.55 -24.28
C SER A 252 6.43 2.41 -22.88
N THR A 253 7.07 3.06 -21.92
CA THR A 253 6.58 3.20 -20.55
C THR A 253 6.32 4.67 -20.23
N THR A 254 5.60 4.90 -19.15
CA THR A 254 5.42 6.22 -18.56
C THR A 254 5.93 6.16 -17.14
N ASN A 255 7.04 6.86 -16.87
CA ASN A 255 7.55 7.01 -15.52
C ASN A 255 6.66 7.99 -14.75
N VAL A 256 6.22 7.58 -13.57
CA VAL A 256 5.39 8.39 -12.69
C VAL A 256 6.15 8.79 -11.45
N TYR A 257 6.09 10.08 -11.14
CA TYR A 257 6.65 10.65 -9.91
C TYR A 257 5.55 11.39 -9.16
N PHE A 258 5.58 11.37 -7.83
CA PHE A 258 4.57 12.05 -7.03
C PHE A 258 5.14 12.64 -5.75
N LYS A 259 4.44 13.63 -5.20
CA LYS A 259 4.70 14.20 -3.89
C LYS A 259 3.46 14.84 -3.31
N ASP A 260 3.24 14.62 -2.02
CA ASP A 260 2.24 15.35 -1.26
C ASP A 260 2.84 16.54 -0.54
N TYR A 261 2.07 17.62 -0.50
CA TYR A 261 2.40 18.86 0.17
C TYR A 261 1.27 19.27 1.09
N PHE A 262 1.61 19.98 2.16
CA PHE A 262 0.65 20.65 3.02
C PHE A 262 0.76 22.16 2.95
N ARG A 263 -0.42 22.79 2.92
CA ARG A 263 -0.58 24.20 3.25
C ARG A 263 -0.50 24.38 4.77
N THR A 264 0.22 25.41 5.18
CA THR A 264 0.24 25.91 6.55
C THR A 264 -0.38 27.30 6.55
N TYR A 265 -1.41 27.47 7.37
CA TYR A 265 -2.19 28.70 7.48
C TYR A 265 -1.66 29.54 8.64
N GLY A 266 -0.98 30.64 8.32
CA GLY A 266 -0.48 31.59 9.31
C GLY A 266 -1.59 32.48 9.88
N ARG A 267 -1.36 33.04 11.08
CA ARG A 267 -2.30 33.96 11.75
C ARG A 267 -2.64 35.22 10.93
N THR A 268 -1.72 35.63 10.05
CA THR A 268 -1.88 36.80 9.15
C THR A 268 -2.67 36.46 7.88
N GLY A 269 -3.14 35.23 7.72
CA GLY A 269 -3.73 34.73 6.47
C GLY A 269 -2.71 34.38 5.38
N ALA A 270 -1.40 34.43 5.70
CA ALA A 270 -0.36 33.90 4.82
C ALA A 270 -0.49 32.37 4.72
N ILE A 271 -0.32 31.84 3.51
CA ILE A 271 -0.32 30.40 3.24
C ILE A 271 1.06 30.02 2.74
N THR A 272 1.75 29.14 3.46
CA THR A 272 3.03 28.56 3.01
C THR A 272 2.83 27.10 2.64
N ILE A 273 3.64 26.59 1.72
CA ILE A 273 3.57 25.19 1.29
C ILE A 273 4.91 24.51 1.58
N LYS A 274 4.85 23.31 2.15
CA LYS A 274 5.99 22.39 2.31
C LYS A 274 5.53 20.97 1.99
N GLY A 275 6.47 20.12 1.56
CA GLY A 275 6.18 18.70 1.40
C GLY A 275 5.83 18.07 2.74
N ARG A 276 5.00 17.03 2.71
CA ARG A 276 4.49 16.36 3.91
C ARG A 276 5.62 15.68 4.69
N TRP A 277 6.52 14.99 3.99
CA TRP A 277 7.75 14.43 4.58
C TRP A 277 8.64 15.50 5.23
N GLU A 278 8.85 16.66 4.61
CA GLU A 278 9.63 17.76 5.22
C GLU A 278 9.00 18.36 6.47
N LEU A 279 7.71 18.08 6.72
CA LEU A 279 7.00 18.49 7.93
C LEU A 279 7.02 17.40 9.02
N GLY A 280 7.61 16.23 8.76
CA GLY A 280 7.60 15.09 9.67
C GLY A 280 6.23 14.41 9.78
N GLU A 281 5.34 14.63 8.80
CA GLU A 281 3.99 14.07 8.75
C GLU A 281 3.94 12.73 7.99
N GLY A 282 5.12 12.26 7.53
CA GLY A 282 5.30 11.09 6.68
C GLY A 282 4.82 11.28 5.25
N ASP A 283 4.74 10.20 4.48
CA ASP A 283 4.09 10.15 3.16
C ASP A 283 3.28 8.86 2.98
N ASP A 284 2.28 8.92 2.09
CA ASP A 284 1.47 7.75 1.78
C ASP A 284 2.09 6.95 0.63
N ASN A 285 2.20 5.64 0.84
CA ASN A 285 2.61 4.73 -0.22
C ASN A 285 1.49 4.62 -1.27
N CYS A 286 1.55 5.41 -2.34
CA CYS A 286 0.59 5.31 -3.46
C CYS A 286 0.53 3.90 -4.06
N ALA A 287 1.65 3.17 -3.99
CA ALA A 287 1.73 1.80 -4.46
C ALA A 287 1.12 0.77 -3.50
N SER A 288 0.69 1.13 -2.30
CA SER A 288 -0.09 0.24 -1.45
C SER A 288 -1.43 -0.11 -2.11
N CYS A 289 -2.06 0.87 -2.77
CA CYS A 289 -3.40 0.73 -3.36
C CYS A 289 -3.39 0.53 -4.88
N HIS A 290 -2.43 1.13 -5.60
CA HIS A 290 -2.42 1.12 -7.07
C HIS A 290 -1.05 0.79 -7.68
N LYS A 291 -1.02 -0.05 -8.72
CA LYS A 291 0.21 -0.36 -9.48
C LYS A 291 0.60 0.70 -10.50
N SER A 292 -0.24 1.72 -10.65
CA SER A 292 -0.03 2.88 -11.51
C SER A 292 -0.06 4.12 -10.64
N GLY A 293 0.94 5.00 -10.81
CA GLY A 293 0.97 6.26 -10.08
C GLY A 293 -0.01 7.31 -10.61
N ILE A 294 -0.60 7.10 -11.79
CA ILE A 294 -1.70 7.94 -12.32
C ILE A 294 -2.92 7.06 -12.51
N LEU A 295 -4.09 7.60 -12.22
CA LEU A 295 -5.37 6.92 -12.35
C LEU A 295 -6.36 7.81 -13.11
N PRO A 296 -7.38 7.22 -13.75
CA PRO A 296 -8.48 8.00 -14.29
C PRO A 296 -9.26 8.66 -13.15
N ILE A 297 -9.87 9.79 -13.47
CA ILE A 297 -10.69 10.55 -12.54
C ILE A 297 -12.13 10.08 -12.65
N PHE A 298 -12.68 9.66 -11.50
CA PHE A 298 -14.04 9.15 -11.35
C PHE A 298 -14.83 10.01 -10.33
N PRO A 299 -15.34 11.18 -10.73
CA PRO A 299 -16.08 12.05 -9.83
C PRO A 299 -17.35 11.44 -9.27
N VAL A 300 -17.74 11.75 -8.02
CA VAL A 300 -19.10 11.52 -7.50
C VAL A 300 -20.10 12.10 -8.51
N ALA A 301 -21.15 11.34 -8.83
CA ALA A 301 -22.14 11.76 -9.82
C ALA A 301 -22.77 13.10 -9.41
N GLY A 302 -22.77 14.08 -10.32
CA GLY A 302 -23.28 15.43 -10.06
C GLY A 302 -22.31 16.37 -9.34
N SER A 303 -21.13 15.91 -8.90
CA SER A 303 -20.15 16.79 -8.24
C SER A 303 -19.38 17.70 -9.19
N VAL A 304 -19.35 17.38 -10.48
CA VAL A 304 -18.77 18.21 -11.55
C VAL A 304 -19.90 19.01 -12.19
N ILE A 305 -19.70 20.32 -12.32
CA ILE A 305 -20.66 21.17 -13.02
C ILE A 305 -20.73 20.79 -14.50
N ARG A 306 -21.90 20.96 -15.13
CA ARG A 306 -22.16 20.49 -16.49
C ARG A 306 -21.10 20.93 -17.51
N ASP A 307 -20.68 22.19 -17.43
CA ASP A 307 -19.73 22.78 -18.40
C ASP A 307 -18.30 22.24 -18.23
N GLU A 308 -18.00 21.59 -17.10
CA GLU A 308 -16.69 20.98 -16.82
C GLU A 308 -16.64 19.48 -17.14
N LEU A 309 -17.78 18.83 -17.43
CA LEU A 309 -17.82 17.40 -17.78
C LEU A 309 -16.92 17.04 -18.98
N PRO A 310 -16.89 17.82 -20.08
CA PRO A 310 -15.98 17.53 -21.20
C PRO A 310 -14.49 17.60 -20.80
N LEU A 311 -14.14 18.35 -19.76
CA LEU A 311 -12.77 18.43 -19.26
C LEU A 311 -12.37 17.16 -18.51
N VAL A 312 -13.32 16.50 -17.82
CA VAL A 312 -13.10 15.20 -17.18
C VAL A 312 -12.81 14.14 -18.24
N GLU A 313 -13.61 14.11 -19.31
CA GLU A 313 -13.41 13.21 -20.45
C GLU A 313 -12.04 13.44 -21.07
N LYS A 314 -11.67 14.69 -21.35
CA LYS A 314 -10.36 15.06 -21.90
C LYS A 314 -9.18 14.61 -21.02
N VAL A 315 -9.30 14.70 -19.70
CA VAL A 315 -8.26 14.20 -18.76
C VAL A 315 -8.18 12.67 -18.80
N ASN A 316 -9.31 12.00 -18.79
CA ASN A 316 -9.34 10.53 -18.87
C ASN A 316 -8.85 10.01 -20.23
N GLU A 317 -9.08 10.73 -21.33
CA GLU A 317 -8.49 10.44 -22.63
C GLU A 317 -6.95 10.55 -22.60
N ARG A 318 -6.38 11.55 -21.92
CA ARG A 318 -4.92 11.65 -21.75
C ARG A 318 -4.37 10.43 -21.03
N PHE A 319 -5.04 10.01 -19.96
CA PHE A 319 -4.67 8.80 -19.23
C PHE A 319 -4.65 7.55 -20.13
N LEU A 320 -5.65 7.39 -20.99
CA LEU A 320 -5.74 6.25 -21.92
C LEU A 320 -4.64 6.23 -22.99
N ASN A 321 -3.99 7.37 -23.23
CA ASN A 321 -2.92 7.54 -24.19
C ASN A 321 -1.52 7.38 -23.59
N TYR A 322 -1.40 7.24 -22.27
CA TYR A 322 -0.11 6.93 -21.67
C TYR A 322 0.36 5.53 -22.06
N ALA A 323 1.67 5.43 -22.26
CA ALA A 323 2.33 4.14 -22.34
C ALA A 323 2.34 3.48 -20.94
N ARG A 324 2.78 2.22 -20.84
CA ARG A 324 2.63 1.43 -19.60
C ARG A 324 3.21 2.16 -18.37
N PRO A 325 2.40 2.54 -17.37
CA PRO A 325 2.88 3.32 -16.23
C PRO A 325 3.77 2.48 -15.30
N ARG A 326 4.83 3.10 -14.74
CA ARG A 326 5.70 2.52 -13.69
C ARG A 326 6.26 3.60 -12.78
N PHE A 327 6.76 3.22 -11.61
CA PHE A 327 7.49 4.10 -10.68
C PHE A 327 9.00 4.09 -10.96
N ASP A 328 9.35 4.16 -12.25
CA ASP A 328 10.73 4.14 -12.76
C ASP A 328 11.60 3.02 -12.13
N LYS A 329 12.84 3.34 -11.71
CA LYS A 329 13.76 2.44 -11.00
C LYS A 329 13.42 2.27 -9.50
N TYR A 330 12.49 3.08 -8.98
CA TYR A 330 12.24 3.16 -7.54
C TYR A 330 11.34 2.03 -7.03
N LEU A 331 10.47 1.49 -7.89
CA LEU A 331 9.62 0.37 -7.51
C LEU A 331 9.21 -0.48 -8.72
N ASP A 332 9.48 -1.78 -8.59
CA ASP A 332 8.94 -2.81 -9.47
C ASP A 332 7.59 -3.28 -8.93
N THR A 333 6.51 -2.77 -9.53
CA THR A 333 5.14 -3.11 -9.13
C THR A 333 4.73 -4.54 -9.46
N THR A 334 5.54 -5.29 -10.22
CA THR A 334 5.30 -6.72 -10.44
C THR A 334 5.55 -7.54 -9.17
N LYS A 335 6.32 -7.00 -8.21
CA LYS A 335 6.61 -7.60 -6.91
C LYS A 335 5.47 -7.48 -5.90
N LEU A 336 4.49 -6.60 -6.16
CA LEU A 336 3.35 -6.32 -5.28
C LEU A 336 2.14 -7.24 -5.54
N GLY A 337 2.39 -8.52 -5.84
CA GLY A 337 1.34 -9.51 -6.04
C GLY A 337 0.67 -9.46 -7.42
N PRO A 338 -0.28 -10.36 -7.70
CA PRO A 338 -1.11 -10.28 -8.89
C PRO A 338 -2.14 -9.17 -8.70
N GLY A 339 -2.16 -8.18 -9.59
CA GLY A 339 -3.18 -7.14 -9.50
C GLY A 339 -4.54 -7.61 -10.03
N LEU A 340 -5.63 -7.01 -9.53
CA LEU A 340 -6.96 -7.22 -10.12
C LEU A 340 -6.93 -6.68 -11.55
N GLY A 341 -7.29 -7.53 -12.51
CA GLY A 341 -7.16 -7.23 -13.94
C GLY A 341 -6.01 -7.92 -14.67
N SER A 342 -5.12 -8.61 -13.97
CA SER A 342 -4.10 -9.44 -14.63
C SER A 342 -4.76 -10.57 -15.44
N ASN A 343 -4.18 -10.92 -16.60
CA ASN A 343 -4.66 -12.01 -17.48
C ASN A 343 -4.69 -13.39 -16.78
N VAL A 344 -4.18 -13.48 -15.55
CA VAL A 344 -4.27 -14.66 -14.67
C VAL A 344 -5.72 -14.96 -14.26
N LEU A 345 -6.64 -14.01 -14.45
CA LEU A 345 -8.05 -14.10 -14.06
C LEU A 345 -8.93 -14.61 -15.22
N GLN A 346 -8.66 -15.81 -15.74
CA GLN A 346 -9.68 -16.53 -16.51
C GLN A 346 -10.70 -17.11 -15.55
N ILE A 347 -11.77 -16.36 -15.30
CA ILE A 347 -12.95 -16.89 -14.60
C ILE A 347 -13.75 -17.67 -15.64
N SER A 348 -13.68 -19.00 -15.55
CA SER A 348 -14.50 -19.91 -16.32
C SER A 348 -15.96 -19.82 -15.84
N SER A 349 -16.85 -19.30 -16.69
CA SER A 349 -18.24 -19.74 -16.82
C SER A 349 -18.90 -19.02 -18.00
N ASN A 350 -19.88 -19.67 -18.62
CA ASN A 350 -20.57 -19.28 -19.86
C ASN A 350 -21.26 -17.89 -19.92
N GLN A 351 -20.99 -16.96 -18.97
CA GLN A 351 -21.51 -15.57 -18.97
C GLN A 351 -20.84 -14.64 -17.94
N SER A 352 -19.66 -14.96 -17.37
CA SER A 352 -19.04 -14.14 -16.32
C SER A 352 -17.99 -13.16 -16.84
N VAL A 353 -18.19 -11.87 -16.57
CA VAL A 353 -17.23 -10.76 -16.81
C VAL A 353 -15.88 -11.06 -16.13
N GLN A 354 -14.78 -11.03 -16.88
CA GLN A 354 -13.44 -11.19 -16.33
C GLN A 354 -12.90 -9.85 -15.82
N CYS A 355 -12.16 -9.84 -14.72
CA CYS A 355 -11.51 -8.60 -14.27
C CYS A 355 -10.54 -8.05 -15.32
N SER A 356 -9.88 -8.92 -16.10
CA SER A 356 -8.96 -8.55 -17.18
C SER A 356 -9.65 -7.80 -18.31
N GLU A 357 -10.88 -8.21 -18.67
CA GLU A 357 -11.73 -7.49 -19.64
C GLU A 357 -12.03 -6.06 -19.16
N CYS A 358 -12.01 -5.85 -17.85
CA CYS A 358 -12.36 -4.57 -17.25
C CYS A 358 -11.17 -3.69 -16.95
N HIS A 359 -10.11 -4.26 -16.39
CA HIS A 359 -9.01 -3.52 -15.79
C HIS A 359 -7.77 -3.43 -16.68
N HIS A 360 -7.74 -4.10 -17.85
CA HIS A 360 -6.67 -4.06 -18.86
C HIS A 360 -5.28 -3.77 -18.24
N PRO A 361 -4.43 -4.78 -17.98
CA PRO A 361 -3.22 -4.64 -17.13
C PRO A 361 -2.35 -3.41 -17.39
N ASN A 362 -2.36 -2.89 -18.63
CA ASN A 362 -1.56 -1.78 -19.12
C ASN A 362 -2.31 -0.43 -19.23
N LYS A 363 -3.60 -0.35 -18.91
CA LYS A 363 -4.41 0.88 -19.03
C LYS A 363 -4.83 1.43 -17.67
N LEU A 364 -5.92 0.92 -17.06
CA LEU A 364 -6.47 1.43 -15.81
C LEU A 364 -5.55 1.25 -14.58
N GLY A 365 -4.40 0.59 -14.78
CA GLY A 365 -3.56 0.11 -13.71
C GLY A 365 -4.24 -1.06 -13.03
N SER A 366 -3.46 -2.09 -12.70
CA SER A 366 -3.99 -3.14 -11.86
C SER A 366 -4.02 -2.65 -10.40
N LEU A 367 -5.13 -2.91 -9.70
CA LEU A 367 -5.21 -2.59 -8.27
C LEU A 367 -4.16 -3.43 -7.53
N ASN A 368 -3.49 -2.84 -6.54
CA ASN A 368 -2.36 -3.45 -5.83
C ASN A 368 -2.82 -4.23 -4.62
N TRP A 369 -2.11 -5.29 -4.23
CA TRP A 369 -2.40 -5.99 -2.98
C TRP A 369 -1.44 -5.54 -1.86
N PRO A 370 -1.92 -5.32 -0.61
CA PRO A 370 -3.32 -5.36 -0.17
C PRO A 370 -4.14 -4.16 -0.63
N MET A 371 -5.31 -4.47 -1.16
CA MET A 371 -6.22 -3.45 -1.68
C MET A 371 -7.02 -2.81 -0.57
N ASP A 372 -7.18 -1.50 -0.64
CA ASP A 372 -8.16 -0.80 0.18
C ASP A 372 -9.59 -1.27 -0.21
N ARG A 373 -10.36 -1.66 0.82
CA ARG A 373 -11.74 -2.16 0.69
C ARG A 373 -12.67 -1.10 0.07
N THR A 374 -12.50 0.15 0.48
CA THR A 374 -13.25 1.30 -0.02
C THR A 374 -13.00 1.49 -1.50
N ILE A 375 -11.74 1.37 -1.94
CA ILE A 375 -11.36 1.47 -3.36
C ILE A 375 -12.02 0.37 -4.18
N ILE A 376 -11.84 -0.92 -3.86
CA ILE A 376 -12.49 -1.99 -4.65
C ILE A 376 -14.02 -1.85 -4.60
N SER A 377 -14.59 -1.63 -3.41
CA SER A 377 -16.03 -1.55 -3.24
C SER A 377 -16.62 -0.39 -4.04
N SER A 378 -15.95 0.76 -4.08
CA SER A 378 -16.41 1.92 -4.86
C SER A 378 -16.29 1.69 -6.36
N TYR A 379 -15.23 1.04 -6.86
CA TYR A 379 -15.14 0.65 -8.28
C TYR A 379 -16.26 -0.32 -8.67
N ILE A 380 -16.44 -1.39 -7.89
CA ILE A 380 -17.37 -2.46 -8.24
C ILE A 380 -18.81 -2.07 -7.93
N LYS A 381 -19.13 -1.75 -6.68
CA LYS A 381 -20.52 -1.47 -6.27
C LYS A 381 -21.01 -0.12 -6.76
N GLY A 382 -20.11 0.85 -6.93
CA GLY A 382 -20.41 2.18 -7.47
C GLY A 382 -20.71 2.20 -8.97
N GLY A 383 -20.67 1.06 -9.66
CA GLY A 383 -21.15 0.94 -11.05
C GLY A 383 -20.18 1.44 -12.10
N GLN A 384 -18.88 1.46 -11.81
CA GLN A 384 -17.86 2.00 -12.73
C GLN A 384 -16.86 0.93 -13.19
N MET A 385 -17.24 -0.34 -13.08
CA MET A 385 -16.61 -1.47 -13.75
C MET A 385 -17.32 -1.75 -15.09
N PRO A 386 -16.57 -1.80 -16.19
CA PRO A 386 -15.66 -0.79 -16.73
C PRO A 386 -16.43 0.17 -17.67
N TYR A 387 -15.74 1.15 -18.23
CA TYR A 387 -16.28 2.04 -19.27
C TYR A 387 -16.93 1.21 -20.39
N GLY A 388 -18.24 1.39 -20.60
CA GLY A 388 -19.01 0.64 -21.60
C GLY A 388 -19.80 -0.56 -21.09
N PHE A 389 -19.71 -0.93 -19.81
CA PHE A 389 -20.48 -2.04 -19.22
C PHE A 389 -21.48 -1.54 -18.19
N ARG A 390 -22.63 -2.22 -18.08
CA ARG A 390 -23.68 -1.92 -17.11
C ARG A 390 -24.07 -3.19 -16.36
N LEU A 391 -23.63 -3.29 -15.10
CA LEU A 391 -24.08 -4.32 -14.17
C LEU A 391 -25.15 -3.76 -13.24
N THR A 392 -26.17 -4.53 -12.89
CA THR A 392 -27.15 -4.19 -11.83
C THR A 392 -26.47 -4.17 -10.46
N SER A 393 -27.08 -3.50 -9.47
CA SER A 393 -26.53 -3.45 -8.10
C SER A 393 -26.32 -4.83 -7.48
N ILE A 394 -27.18 -5.80 -7.78
CA ILE A 394 -27.08 -7.19 -7.28
C ILE A 394 -25.90 -7.91 -7.93
N GLU A 395 -25.73 -7.79 -9.26
CA GLU A 395 -24.60 -8.37 -9.98
C GLU A 395 -23.27 -7.79 -9.49
N ARG A 396 -23.21 -6.48 -9.23
CA ARG A 396 -22.02 -5.83 -8.67
C ARG A 396 -21.68 -6.36 -7.27
N ALA A 397 -22.67 -6.54 -6.42
CA ALA A 397 -22.46 -7.13 -5.09
C ALA A 397 -21.99 -8.60 -5.17
N ARG A 398 -22.54 -9.39 -6.10
CA ARG A 398 -22.14 -10.79 -6.34
C ARG A 398 -20.71 -10.86 -6.88
N LEU A 399 -20.38 -10.04 -7.87
CA LEU A 399 -19.03 -9.93 -8.44
C LEU A 399 -18.02 -9.56 -7.35
N TYR A 400 -18.30 -8.52 -6.58
CA TYR A 400 -17.43 -8.09 -5.48
C TYR A 400 -17.12 -9.23 -4.51
N ARG A 401 -18.14 -9.96 -4.02
CA ARG A 401 -17.93 -11.10 -3.10
C ARG A 401 -17.11 -12.22 -3.73
N ARG A 402 -17.41 -12.58 -4.98
CA ARG A 402 -16.68 -13.64 -5.69
C ARG A 402 -15.22 -13.27 -5.87
N LEU A 403 -14.91 -12.02 -6.21
CA LEU A 403 -13.52 -11.57 -6.37
C LEU A 403 -12.73 -11.63 -5.07
N VAL A 404 -13.31 -11.18 -3.97
CA VAL A 404 -12.66 -11.27 -2.65
C VAL A 404 -12.40 -12.75 -2.31
N GLN A 405 -13.42 -13.61 -2.45
CA GLN A 405 -13.28 -15.05 -2.19
C GLN A 405 -12.22 -15.73 -3.07
N ASP A 406 -12.27 -15.52 -4.39
CA ASP A 406 -11.34 -16.12 -5.35
C ASP A 406 -9.91 -15.64 -5.15
N TYR A 407 -9.72 -14.39 -4.69
CA TYR A 407 -8.40 -13.82 -4.45
C TYR A 407 -7.74 -14.41 -3.20
N PHE A 408 -8.53 -14.57 -2.13
CA PHE A 408 -8.04 -14.93 -0.80
C PHE A 408 -8.20 -16.39 -0.40
N ALA A 409 -8.78 -17.24 -1.25
CA ALA A 409 -8.95 -18.65 -0.92
C ALA A 409 -7.61 -19.30 -0.51
N ILE A 410 -7.59 -19.95 0.65
CA ILE A 410 -6.42 -20.69 1.16
C ILE A 410 -6.54 -22.20 0.99
N ASP A 411 -7.60 -22.68 0.36
CA ASP A 411 -7.79 -24.11 0.09
C ASP A 411 -6.59 -24.69 -0.69
N GLU A 412 -6.13 -25.87 -0.32
CA GLU A 412 -4.95 -26.48 -0.95
C GLU A 412 -5.27 -27.08 -2.33
N ALA A 413 -6.51 -27.53 -2.56
CA ALA A 413 -6.94 -28.10 -3.83
C ALA A 413 -7.32 -27.02 -4.85
N LYS A 414 -7.87 -25.90 -4.38
CA LYS A 414 -8.28 -24.73 -5.16
C LYS A 414 -7.75 -23.43 -4.52
N PRO A 415 -6.42 -23.21 -4.53
CA PRO A 415 -5.86 -22.00 -3.97
C PRO A 415 -6.36 -20.76 -4.71
N GLY A 416 -6.54 -19.69 -3.94
CA GLY A 416 -6.88 -18.38 -4.45
C GLY A 416 -5.74 -17.78 -5.27
N ILE A 417 -6.02 -16.65 -5.91
CA ILE A 417 -5.09 -15.99 -6.84
C ILE A 417 -3.79 -15.59 -6.14
N LEU A 418 -3.87 -14.97 -4.96
CA LEU A 418 -2.68 -14.52 -4.23
C LEU A 418 -1.83 -15.71 -3.77
N LYS A 419 -2.47 -16.75 -3.20
CA LYS A 419 -1.79 -17.97 -2.76
C LYS A 419 -1.10 -18.69 -3.92
N SER A 420 -1.78 -18.85 -5.05
CA SER A 420 -1.24 -19.50 -6.25
C SER A 420 -0.01 -18.75 -6.76
N TRP A 421 -0.10 -17.42 -6.86
CA TRP A 421 1.01 -16.57 -7.30
C TRP A 421 2.21 -16.66 -6.35
N LEU A 422 1.99 -16.59 -5.03
CA LEU A 422 3.06 -16.70 -4.03
C LEU A 422 3.79 -18.05 -4.06
N LEU A 423 3.08 -19.12 -4.41
CA LEU A 423 3.64 -20.46 -4.51
C LEU A 423 4.25 -20.75 -5.89
N GLY A 424 4.28 -19.77 -6.81
CA GLY A 424 4.78 -19.95 -8.17
C GLY A 424 3.95 -20.93 -9.00
N LYS A 425 2.68 -21.16 -8.63
CA LYS A 425 1.77 -22.09 -9.32
C LYS A 425 0.87 -21.33 -10.27
N SER A 426 0.85 -21.71 -11.55
CA SER A 426 -0.20 -21.29 -12.48
C SER A 426 -1.53 -21.93 -12.08
N ARG A 427 -2.62 -21.16 -12.01
CA ARG A 427 -3.97 -21.76 -11.85
C ARG A 427 -4.27 -22.57 -13.11
N THR A 428 -4.58 -23.84 -12.96
CA THR A 428 -5.22 -24.60 -14.03
C THR A 428 -6.59 -23.96 -14.27
N PRO A 429 -6.95 -23.60 -15.51
CA PRO A 429 -8.29 -23.08 -15.80
C PRO A 429 -9.34 -24.06 -15.27
N GLU A 430 -10.35 -23.57 -14.54
CA GLU A 430 -11.47 -24.44 -14.18
C GLU A 430 -12.12 -24.92 -15.48
N SER A 431 -12.17 -26.24 -15.67
CA SER A 431 -12.95 -26.83 -16.76
C SER A 431 -14.41 -26.34 -16.63
N PRO A 432 -15.01 -25.82 -17.71
CA PRO A 432 -16.29 -25.11 -17.67
C PRO A 432 -17.47 -25.94 -17.17
#